data_AF-A0A9E5Z4G7-F1
#
_entry.id   AF-A0A9E5Z4G7-F1
#
_cell.length_a   1.000
_cell.length_b   1.000
_cell.length_c   1.000
_cell.angle_alpha   90.00
_cell.angle_beta   90.00
_cell.angle_gamma   90.00
#
_symmetry.space_group_name_H-M   'P 1'
#
loop_
_entity.id
_entity.type
_entity.pdbx_description
1 polymer ?
#
loop_
_entity_poly.entity_id
_entity_poly.type
_entity_poly.pdbx_seq_one_letter_code
_entity_poly.pdbx_strand_id
1 'polypeptide(L)'
;YASVHHPDLRLHLSVQASASNPESIRFYVENFGVKRVVLPRVLSVPEITRLNSEISVETEVFVFGGLCVMAEGRCALSSYVTGESPNMNGVCSPASHVHYDDEGDRLVSRLGRFTINAFAPDENAGYPTLCKGRFRAEDTVSYLFEEPTSLNAAEMLPQLVSAGVTALKIEGRQRGRAYISTVVSAFRHAIDELDAGQEVTELNLASIMEGQQQTVGAYNKAWR
;
A
#
# COMPACT_ATOMS: atom_id res chain seq x y z
N TYR A 1 -24.22 10.96 2.14
CA TYR A 1 -25.16 9.82 2.18
C TYR A 1 -25.04 9.04 3.47
N ALA A 2 -23.93 8.31 3.70
CA ALA A 2 -23.80 7.42 4.87
C ALA A 2 -23.99 8.14 6.21
N SER A 3 -23.35 9.30 6.42
CA SER A 3 -23.50 10.11 7.63
C SER A 3 -24.91 10.65 7.88
N VAL A 4 -25.75 10.73 6.84
CA VAL A 4 -27.11 11.30 6.90
C VAL A 4 -28.16 10.21 7.06
N HIS A 5 -28.03 9.11 6.31
CA HIS A 5 -29.03 8.04 6.25
C HIS A 5 -28.72 6.86 7.19
N HIS A 6 -27.49 6.77 7.70
CA HIS A 6 -27.03 5.69 8.58
C HIS A 6 -26.23 6.27 9.77
N PRO A 7 -26.87 7.02 10.69
CA PRO A 7 -26.18 7.75 11.75
C PRO A 7 -25.42 6.85 12.73
N ASP A 8 -25.88 5.60 12.90
CA ASP A 8 -25.24 4.61 13.77
C ASP A 8 -24.09 3.86 13.08
N LEU A 9 -23.90 4.04 11.77
CA LEU A 9 -22.82 3.39 11.05
C LEU A 9 -21.48 3.96 11.49
N ARG A 10 -20.58 3.09 11.95
CA ARG A 10 -19.20 3.47 12.26
C ARG A 10 -18.43 3.75 10.97
N LEU A 11 -18.17 5.03 10.69
CA LEU A 11 -17.53 5.46 9.45
C LEU A 11 -16.00 5.48 9.56
N HIS A 12 -15.33 4.79 8.64
CA HIS A 12 -13.88 4.81 8.48
C HIS A 12 -13.52 5.53 7.18
N LEU A 13 -12.55 6.44 7.24
CA LEU A 13 -12.07 7.17 6.08
C LEU A 13 -11.06 6.33 5.32
N SER A 14 -11.39 6.00 4.07
CA SER A 14 -10.50 5.29 3.15
C SER A 14 -9.22 6.07 2.90
N VAL A 15 -8.11 5.36 2.73
CA VAL A 15 -6.82 5.93 2.36
C VAL A 15 -6.88 6.74 1.06
N GLN A 16 -7.85 6.44 0.18
CA GLN A 16 -8.09 7.19 -1.06
C GLN A 16 -8.46 8.67 -0.84
N ALA A 17 -8.92 9.03 0.37
CA ALA A 17 -9.12 10.43 0.73
C ALA A 17 -7.78 11.20 0.75
N SER A 18 -6.67 10.51 1.01
CA SER A 18 -5.32 11.07 1.15
C SER A 18 -5.26 12.14 2.25
N ALA A 19 -5.95 11.90 3.36
CA ALA A 19 -5.95 12.79 4.52
C ALA A 19 -4.65 12.60 5.32
N SER A 20 -3.68 13.50 5.11
CA SER A 20 -2.32 13.39 5.64
C SER A 20 -1.95 14.47 6.67
N ASN A 21 -2.91 15.29 7.10
CA ASN A 21 -2.71 16.38 8.06
C ASN A 21 -3.94 16.58 8.96
N PRO A 22 -3.78 17.21 10.14
CA PRO A 22 -4.87 17.37 11.10
C PRO A 22 -6.09 18.09 10.54
N GLU A 23 -5.90 19.12 9.70
CA GLU A 23 -6.98 19.93 9.11
C GLU A 23 -7.88 19.08 8.21
N SER A 24 -7.27 18.28 7.34
CA SER A 24 -7.99 17.39 6.43
C SER A 24 -8.77 16.32 7.20
N ILE A 25 -8.19 15.76 8.27
CA ILE A 25 -8.85 14.76 9.11
C ILE A 25 -10.03 15.39 9.87
N ARG A 26 -9.83 16.56 10.51
CA ARG A 26 -10.89 17.28 11.22
C ARG A 26 -12.07 17.60 10.31
N PHE A 27 -11.82 18.02 9.06
CA PHE A 27 -12.89 18.22 8.08
C PHE A 27 -13.77 16.98 7.94
N TYR A 28 -13.19 15.78 7.79
CA TYR A 28 -13.97 14.56 7.64
C TYR A 28 -14.69 14.13 8.93
N VAL A 29 -14.08 14.38 10.08
CA VAL A 29 -14.68 14.08 11.40
C VAL A 29 -15.89 14.97 11.65
N GLU A 30 -15.75 16.28 11.47
CA GLU A 30 -16.79 17.26 11.77
C GLU A 30 -17.98 17.16 10.81
N ASN A 31 -17.73 16.93 9.52
CA ASN A 31 -18.77 16.96 8.49
C ASN A 31 -19.42 15.58 8.25
N PHE A 32 -18.72 14.49 8.56
CA PHE A 32 -19.21 13.14 8.27
C PHE A 32 -19.19 12.20 9.47
N GLY A 33 -18.69 12.62 10.64
CA GLY A 33 -18.66 11.77 11.82
C GLY A 33 -17.68 10.60 11.74
N VAL A 34 -16.61 10.74 10.93
CA VAL A 34 -15.56 9.71 10.79
C VAL A 34 -14.97 9.36 12.15
N LYS A 35 -14.78 8.06 12.41
CA LYS A 35 -14.26 7.51 13.68
C LYS A 35 -12.85 6.94 13.58
N ARG A 36 -12.42 6.58 12.37
CA ARG A 36 -11.08 6.07 12.07
C ARG A 36 -10.62 6.57 10.72
N VAL A 37 -9.33 6.89 10.57
CA VAL A 37 -8.72 7.22 9.28
C VAL A 37 -7.62 6.23 8.94
N VAL A 38 -7.66 5.70 7.72
CA VAL A 38 -6.53 4.95 7.15
C VAL A 38 -5.51 5.97 6.64
N LEU A 39 -4.37 6.06 7.31
CA LEU A 39 -3.33 7.02 7.00
C LEU A 39 -2.60 6.65 5.71
N PRO A 40 -2.18 7.66 4.94
CA PRO A 40 -1.46 7.42 3.73
C PRO A 40 -0.01 6.98 3.99
N ARG A 41 0.53 6.08 3.13
CA ARG A 41 1.90 5.53 3.20
C ARG A 41 3.01 6.52 2.80
N VAL A 42 2.79 7.81 3.07
CA VAL A 42 3.75 8.91 2.83
C VAL A 42 4.22 9.56 4.13
N LEU A 43 3.69 9.10 5.26
CA LEU A 43 4.01 9.60 6.60
C LEU A 43 5.04 8.69 7.26
N SER A 44 6.09 9.27 7.83
CA SER A 44 7.02 8.55 8.71
C SER A 44 6.42 8.32 10.09
N VAL A 45 6.98 7.39 10.87
CA VAL A 45 6.51 7.15 12.25
C VAL A 45 6.52 8.42 13.12
N PRO A 46 7.57 9.26 13.11
CA PRO A 46 7.54 10.54 13.84
C PRO A 46 6.43 11.49 13.37
N GLU A 47 6.14 11.54 12.07
CA GLU A 47 5.02 12.33 11.53
C GLU A 47 3.68 11.77 12.00
N ILE A 48 3.52 10.44 12.07
CA ILE A 48 2.33 9.78 12.62
C ILE A 48 2.16 10.08 14.10
N THR A 49 3.23 9.99 14.91
CA THR A 49 3.20 10.34 16.34
C THR A 49 2.71 11.76 16.55
N ARG A 50 3.25 12.72 15.78
CA ARG A 50 2.81 14.11 15.85
C ARG A 50 1.35 14.26 15.42
N LEU A 51 0.97 13.66 14.30
CA LEU A 51 -0.39 13.70 13.79
C LEU A 51 -1.40 13.18 14.82
N ASN A 52 -1.12 12.02 15.43
CA ASN A 52 -1.96 11.40 16.46
C ASN A 52 -2.10 12.28 17.71
N SER A 53 -1.12 13.14 18.03
CA SER A 53 -1.23 14.11 19.13
C SER A 53 -2.17 15.29 18.84
N GLU A 54 -2.53 15.51 17.57
CA GLU A 54 -3.32 16.66 17.09
C GLU A 54 -4.73 16.28 16.62
N ILE A 55 -5.10 14.99 16.67
CA ILE A 55 -6.40 14.47 16.24
C ILE A 55 -7.07 13.61 17.33
N SER A 56 -8.39 13.47 17.26
CA SER A 56 -9.20 12.75 18.26
C SER A 56 -9.80 11.44 17.75
N VAL A 57 -9.30 10.91 16.64
CA VAL A 57 -9.83 9.70 15.98
C VAL A 57 -8.78 8.63 15.85
N GLU A 58 -9.24 7.38 15.73
CA GLU A 58 -8.38 6.23 15.52
C GLU A 58 -7.60 6.34 14.21
N THR A 59 -6.35 5.90 14.21
CA THR A 59 -5.55 5.75 12.99
C THR A 59 -5.29 4.29 12.66
N GLU A 60 -5.35 3.99 11.37
CA GLU A 60 -5.02 2.70 10.76
C GLU A 60 -3.89 2.88 9.76
N VAL A 61 -2.88 2.01 9.80
CA VAL A 61 -1.71 2.10 8.91
C VAL A 61 -1.47 0.79 8.18
N PHE A 62 -0.94 0.86 6.95
CA PHE A 62 -0.54 -0.35 6.23
C PHE A 62 0.73 -0.94 6.83
N VAL A 63 0.73 -2.24 7.10
CA VAL A 63 1.92 -2.94 7.62
C VAL A 63 2.47 -4.00 6.70
N PHE A 64 1.68 -4.46 5.71
CA PHE A 64 2.13 -5.49 4.79
C PHE A 64 1.47 -5.41 3.42
N GLY A 65 2.23 -5.73 2.37
CA GLY A 65 1.77 -5.95 1.00
C GLY A 65 2.21 -4.88 0.00
N GLY A 66 1.54 -4.80 -1.15
CA GLY A 66 2.01 -3.98 -2.28
C GLY A 66 2.03 -2.48 -1.99
N LEU A 67 3.11 -1.80 -2.36
CA LEU A 67 3.27 -0.36 -2.21
C LEU A 67 2.66 0.43 -3.37
N CYS A 68 2.02 1.55 -3.02
CA CYS A 68 1.62 2.58 -3.97
C CYS A 68 2.57 3.76 -3.79
N VAL A 69 3.30 4.13 -4.84
CA VAL A 69 4.18 5.32 -4.84
C VAL A 69 3.47 6.60 -5.24
N MET A 70 2.26 6.49 -5.78
CA MET A 70 1.42 7.64 -6.08
C MET A 70 0.60 8.03 -4.84
N ALA A 71 0.18 9.30 -4.75
CA ALA A 71 -0.79 9.73 -3.75
C ALA A 71 -2.01 8.81 -3.81
N GLU A 72 -2.28 8.07 -2.74
CA GLU A 72 -3.16 6.90 -2.80
C GLU A 72 -4.56 7.25 -3.32
N GLY A 73 -5.04 6.46 -4.28
CA GLY A 73 -6.29 6.73 -4.98
C GLY A 73 -6.22 7.83 -6.04
N ARG A 74 -5.10 8.54 -6.19
CA ARG A 74 -4.91 9.66 -7.14
C ARG A 74 -3.77 9.39 -8.11
N CYS A 75 -3.85 8.28 -8.85
CA CYS A 75 -2.86 7.95 -9.87
C CYS A 75 -3.25 8.52 -11.24
N ALA A 76 -2.69 9.69 -11.56
CA ALA A 76 -2.85 10.33 -12.88
C ALA A 76 -2.20 9.52 -14.00
N LEU A 77 -1.07 8.86 -13.71
CA LEU A 77 -0.35 8.02 -14.66
C LEU A 77 -1.19 6.84 -15.17
N SER A 78 -1.84 6.12 -14.25
CA SER A 78 -2.77 5.05 -14.62
C SER A 78 -3.94 5.61 -15.45
N SER A 79 -4.57 6.69 -14.98
CA SER A 79 -5.68 7.34 -15.69
C SER A 79 -5.29 7.77 -17.12
N TYR A 80 -4.05 8.23 -17.31
CA TYR A 80 -3.52 8.60 -18.63
C TYR A 80 -3.33 7.38 -19.54
N VAL A 81 -2.82 6.28 -19.00
CA VAL A 81 -2.52 5.06 -19.78
C VAL A 81 -3.79 4.28 -20.14
N THR A 82 -4.73 4.17 -19.22
CA THR A 82 -5.92 3.31 -19.36
C THR A 82 -7.19 4.08 -19.70
N GLY A 83 -7.20 5.41 -19.53
CA GLY A 83 -8.43 6.20 -19.56
C GLY A 83 -9.36 5.96 -18.37
N GLU A 84 -8.98 5.05 -17.46
CA GLU A 84 -9.79 4.64 -16.31
C GLU A 84 -9.20 5.20 -15.02
N SER A 85 -10.01 5.94 -14.25
CA SER A 85 -9.57 6.42 -12.94
C SER A 85 -9.45 5.26 -11.95
N PRO A 86 -8.28 5.04 -11.31
CA PRO A 86 -8.13 4.03 -10.26
C PRO A 86 -9.03 4.30 -9.05
N ASN A 87 -9.40 5.56 -8.83
CA ASN A 87 -10.29 5.93 -7.74
C ASN A 87 -11.71 5.37 -7.95
N MET A 88 -12.19 5.39 -9.20
CA MET A 88 -13.53 4.96 -9.56
C MET A 88 -13.61 3.47 -9.90
N ASN A 89 -12.53 2.91 -10.44
CA ASN A 89 -12.48 1.52 -10.90
C ASN A 89 -11.78 0.60 -9.89
N GLY A 90 -11.13 1.16 -8.86
CA GLY A 90 -10.47 0.41 -7.79
C GLY A 90 -9.20 -0.32 -8.22
N VAL A 91 -8.64 -0.06 -9.40
CA VAL A 91 -7.43 -0.71 -9.96
C VAL A 91 -6.52 0.29 -10.63
N CYS A 92 -5.20 0.18 -10.42
CA CYS A 92 -4.22 0.95 -11.20
C CYS A 92 -4.02 0.37 -12.61
N SER A 93 -4.20 -0.94 -12.76
CA SER A 93 -4.06 -1.64 -14.04
C SER A 93 -5.27 -2.54 -14.21
N PRO A 94 -6.32 -2.09 -14.92
CA PRO A 94 -7.49 -2.91 -15.20
C PRO A 94 -7.10 -4.13 -16.03
N ALA A 95 -7.63 -5.31 -15.68
CA ALA A 95 -7.29 -6.55 -16.37
C ALA A 95 -7.60 -6.51 -17.88
N SER A 96 -8.61 -5.73 -18.29
CA SER A 96 -8.95 -5.48 -19.70
C SER A 96 -7.85 -4.79 -20.51
N HIS A 97 -6.89 -4.15 -19.83
CA HIS A 97 -5.76 -3.45 -20.45
C HIS A 97 -4.44 -4.22 -20.30
N VAL A 98 -4.45 -5.35 -19.61
CA VAL A 98 -3.24 -6.13 -19.34
C VAL A 98 -3.01 -7.12 -20.47
N HIS A 99 -1.82 -7.06 -21.07
CA HIS A 99 -1.38 -8.00 -22.11
C HIS A 99 0.02 -8.52 -21.79
N TYR A 100 0.26 -9.77 -22.17
CA TYR A 100 1.55 -10.42 -22.13
C TYR A 100 1.84 -10.97 -23.53
N ASP A 101 2.88 -10.45 -24.16
CA ASP A 101 3.31 -10.87 -25.50
C ASP A 101 4.60 -11.66 -25.37
N ASP A 102 4.59 -12.91 -25.84
CA ASP A 102 5.78 -13.75 -25.93
C ASP A 102 6.50 -13.44 -27.24
N GLU A 103 7.70 -12.85 -27.15
CA GLU A 103 8.56 -12.51 -28.31
C GLU A 103 9.63 -13.60 -28.56
N GLY A 104 9.57 -14.72 -27.85
CA GLY A 104 10.47 -15.88 -27.99
C GLY A 104 11.73 -15.78 -27.14
N ASP A 105 12.44 -14.65 -27.17
CA ASP A 105 13.62 -14.39 -26.32
C ASP A 105 13.28 -13.65 -25.02
N ARG A 106 12.04 -13.18 -24.89
CA ARG A 106 11.54 -12.43 -23.73
C ARG A 106 10.02 -12.41 -23.68
N LEU A 107 9.48 -12.17 -22.49
CA LEU A 107 8.07 -11.90 -22.26
C LEU A 107 7.85 -10.40 -22.05
N VAL A 108 7.01 -9.77 -22.87
CA VAL A 108 6.71 -8.34 -22.77
C VAL A 108 5.36 -8.14 -22.10
N SER A 109 5.35 -7.46 -20.95
CA SER A 109 4.12 -7.04 -20.27
C SER A 109 3.72 -5.64 -20.70
N ARG A 110 2.43 -5.46 -20.99
CA ARG A 110 1.85 -4.20 -21.44
C ARG A 110 0.66 -3.78 -20.60
N LEU A 111 0.45 -2.47 -20.56
CA LEU A 111 -0.76 -1.84 -20.07
C LEU A 111 -1.32 -0.93 -21.16
N GLY A 112 -2.41 -1.35 -21.77
CA GLY A 112 -2.92 -0.79 -23.01
C GLY A 112 -1.84 -0.85 -24.09
N ARG A 113 -1.55 0.29 -24.71
CA ARG A 113 -0.53 0.41 -25.77
C ARG A 113 0.91 0.53 -25.26
N PHE A 114 1.12 0.63 -23.94
CA PHE A 114 2.43 0.93 -23.39
C PHE A 114 3.12 -0.35 -22.90
N THR A 115 4.39 -0.52 -23.27
CA THR A 115 5.26 -1.52 -22.64
C THR A 115 5.58 -1.08 -21.22
N ILE A 116 5.30 -1.95 -20.24
CA ILE A 116 5.59 -1.70 -18.83
C ILE A 116 6.89 -2.39 -18.41
N ASN A 117 7.12 -3.60 -18.90
CA ASN A 117 8.32 -4.35 -18.61
C ASN A 117 8.56 -5.44 -19.67
N ALA A 118 9.81 -5.85 -19.87
CA ALA A 118 10.21 -7.01 -20.66
C ALA A 118 11.06 -7.92 -19.78
N PHE A 119 10.72 -9.19 -19.69
CA PHE A 119 11.31 -10.18 -18.79
C PHE A 119 12.10 -11.22 -19.57
N ALA A 120 13.25 -11.65 -19.04
CA ALA A 120 13.98 -12.79 -19.59
C ALA A 120 13.15 -14.09 -19.43
N PRO A 121 13.41 -15.16 -20.21
CA PRO A 121 12.61 -16.40 -20.17
C PRO A 121 12.55 -17.09 -18.80
N ASP A 122 13.57 -16.87 -17.96
CA ASP A 122 13.71 -17.39 -16.60
C ASP A 122 13.32 -16.37 -15.51
N GLU A 123 12.91 -15.17 -15.89
CA GLU A 123 12.49 -14.12 -14.97
C GLU A 123 10.97 -14.16 -14.76
N ASN A 124 10.53 -14.11 -13.50
CA ASN A 124 9.11 -14.09 -13.18
C ASN A 124 8.47 -12.76 -13.58
N ALA A 125 7.47 -12.80 -14.46
CA ALA A 125 6.71 -11.62 -14.85
C ALA A 125 5.75 -11.17 -13.74
N GLY A 126 5.88 -9.91 -13.34
CA GLY A 126 4.93 -9.25 -12.45
C GLY A 126 3.64 -8.84 -13.16
N TYR A 127 2.63 -8.45 -12.37
CA TYR A 127 1.43 -7.78 -12.89
C TYR A 127 1.82 -6.39 -13.40
N PRO A 128 1.44 -5.97 -14.63
CA PRO A 128 1.92 -4.73 -15.23
C PRO A 128 1.28 -3.52 -14.55
N THR A 129 1.88 -3.12 -13.44
CA THR A 129 1.57 -1.90 -12.70
C THR A 129 2.52 -0.82 -13.18
N LEU A 130 1.97 0.28 -13.69
CA LEU A 130 2.74 1.32 -14.36
C LEU A 130 3.91 1.86 -13.52
N CYS A 131 3.74 2.03 -12.21
CA CYS A 131 4.80 2.50 -11.32
C CYS A 131 5.82 1.41 -10.91
N LYS A 132 5.62 0.15 -11.32
CA LYS A 132 6.53 -0.97 -11.07
C LYS A 132 7.16 -1.50 -12.37
N GLY A 133 7.13 -0.70 -13.43
CA GLY A 133 7.72 -1.01 -14.72
C GLY A 133 9.21 -0.64 -14.79
N ARG A 134 9.93 -1.28 -15.73
CA ARG A 134 11.29 -0.88 -16.11
C ARG A 134 11.19 0.09 -17.29
N PHE A 135 11.71 1.30 -17.11
CA PHE A 135 11.72 2.34 -18.13
C PHE A 135 13.14 2.75 -18.45
N ARG A 136 13.36 3.20 -19.69
CA ARG A 136 14.62 3.78 -20.12
C ARG A 136 14.62 5.27 -19.81
N ALA A 137 15.50 5.71 -18.92
CA ALA A 137 15.87 7.11 -18.77
C ALA A 137 17.31 7.27 -19.23
N GLU A 138 17.53 8.19 -20.18
CA GLU A 138 18.81 8.32 -20.87
C GLU A 138 19.23 6.96 -21.48
N ASP A 139 20.39 6.43 -21.09
CA ASP A 139 20.91 5.14 -21.58
C ASP A 139 20.70 3.98 -20.61
N THR A 140 20.01 4.21 -19.48
CA THR A 140 19.83 3.19 -18.43
C THR A 140 18.39 2.71 -18.37
N VAL A 141 18.20 1.39 -18.34
CA VAL A 141 16.90 0.76 -18.07
C VAL A 141 16.85 0.35 -16.60
N SER A 142 15.91 0.91 -15.86
CA SER A 142 15.74 0.64 -14.42
C SER A 142 14.30 0.84 -13.98
N TYR A 143 14.00 0.43 -12.74
CA TYR A 143 12.74 0.76 -12.08
C TYR A 143 12.77 2.24 -11.66
N LEU A 144 12.20 3.12 -12.48
CA LEU A 144 12.29 4.57 -12.26
C LEU A 144 11.43 5.08 -11.09
N PHE A 145 10.32 4.40 -10.79
CA PHE A 145 9.37 4.84 -9.77
C PHE A 145 9.43 3.99 -8.52
N GLU A 146 9.31 2.67 -8.67
CA GLU A 146 9.32 1.71 -7.57
C GLU A 146 9.75 0.34 -8.08
N GLU A 147 10.53 -0.37 -7.28
CA GLU A 147 10.83 -1.78 -7.53
C GLU A 147 9.62 -2.65 -7.13
N PRO A 148 9.43 -3.85 -7.69
CA PRO A 148 8.32 -4.73 -7.33
C PRO A 148 8.51 -5.39 -5.95
N THR A 149 8.68 -4.56 -4.91
CA THR A 149 8.85 -4.95 -3.52
C THR A 149 7.54 -4.86 -2.75
N SER A 150 7.49 -5.52 -1.60
CA SER A 150 6.38 -5.42 -0.65
C SER A 150 6.77 -4.62 0.58
N LEU A 151 5.83 -3.82 1.09
CA LEU A 151 5.92 -3.25 2.43
C LEU A 151 5.95 -4.40 3.44
N ASN A 152 6.89 -4.33 4.37
CA ASN A 152 6.88 -5.14 5.59
C ASN A 152 7.29 -4.25 6.77
N ALA A 153 6.31 -3.83 7.56
CA ALA A 153 6.51 -2.98 8.72
C ALA A 153 6.50 -3.78 10.04
N ALA A 154 6.75 -5.10 10.00
CA ALA A 154 6.76 -5.96 11.18
C ALA A 154 7.72 -5.44 12.27
N GLU A 155 8.95 -5.10 11.89
CA GLU A 155 9.96 -4.56 12.83
C GLU A 155 9.58 -3.18 13.40
N MET A 156 8.68 -2.46 12.73
CA MET A 156 8.23 -1.13 13.14
C MET A 156 6.99 -1.19 14.05
N LEU A 157 6.41 -2.37 14.28
CA LEU A 157 5.22 -2.54 15.11
C LEU A 157 5.32 -1.88 16.49
N PRO A 158 6.41 -2.06 17.27
CA PRO A 158 6.53 -1.41 18.58
C PRO A 158 6.46 0.11 18.48
N GLN A 159 7.07 0.68 17.44
CA GLN A 159 7.10 2.13 17.21
C GLN A 159 5.73 2.65 16.75
N LEU A 160 5.02 1.90 15.90
CA LEU A 160 3.66 2.24 15.45
C LEU A 160 2.65 2.21 16.60
N VAL A 161 2.73 1.19 17.47
CA VAL A 161 1.92 1.12 18.70
C VAL A 161 2.24 2.32 19.60
N SER A 162 3.52 2.59 19.83
CA SER A 162 3.96 3.74 20.63
C SER A 162 3.53 5.09 20.04
N ALA A 163 3.39 5.17 18.71
CA ALA A 163 2.89 6.35 18.01
C ALA A 163 1.38 6.54 18.17
N GLY A 164 0.66 5.61 18.79
CA GLY A 164 -0.80 5.66 18.98
C GLY A 164 -1.61 5.10 17.83
N VAL A 165 -1.01 4.30 16.94
CA VAL A 165 -1.76 3.58 15.89
C VAL A 165 -2.66 2.52 16.54
N THR A 166 -3.91 2.49 16.12
CA THR A 166 -4.96 1.64 16.75
C THR A 166 -5.37 0.45 15.90
N ALA A 167 -5.02 0.44 14.61
CA ALA A 167 -5.35 -0.64 13.69
C ALA A 167 -4.25 -0.82 12.64
N LEU A 168 -4.08 -2.07 12.21
CA LEU A 168 -3.13 -2.44 11.18
C LEU A 168 -3.89 -2.89 9.93
N LYS A 169 -3.38 -2.50 8.77
CA LYS A 169 -3.92 -2.83 7.47
C LYS A 169 -2.97 -3.71 6.68
N ILE A 170 -3.48 -4.82 6.18
CA ILE A 170 -2.74 -5.77 5.32
C ILE A 170 -3.38 -5.72 3.94
N GLU A 171 -2.57 -5.54 2.90
CA GLU A 171 -3.04 -5.61 1.52
C GLU A 171 -3.17 -7.07 1.08
N GLY A 172 -4.42 -7.48 0.86
CA GLY A 172 -4.80 -8.87 0.58
C GLY A 172 -5.54 -9.08 -0.75
N ARG A 173 -5.69 -8.03 -1.57
CA ARG A 173 -6.43 -8.15 -2.82
C ARG A 173 -5.78 -9.17 -3.75
N GLN A 174 -6.61 -10.04 -4.34
CA GLN A 174 -6.18 -11.12 -5.25
C GLN A 174 -5.17 -12.10 -4.61
N ARG A 175 -5.15 -12.21 -3.27
CA ARG A 175 -4.33 -13.19 -2.55
C ARG A 175 -5.15 -14.42 -2.14
N GLY A 176 -4.51 -15.58 -2.13
CA GLY A 176 -5.13 -16.84 -1.75
C GLY A 176 -5.38 -16.96 -0.24
N ARG A 177 -6.22 -17.92 0.17
CA ARG A 177 -6.53 -18.16 1.59
C ARG A 177 -5.28 -18.45 2.43
N ALA A 178 -4.32 -19.21 1.87
CA ALA A 178 -3.07 -19.52 2.54
C ALA A 178 -2.27 -18.24 2.87
N TYR A 179 -2.09 -17.34 1.91
CA TYR A 179 -1.45 -16.04 2.13
C TYR A 179 -2.13 -15.27 3.26
N ILE A 180 -3.46 -15.15 3.20
CA ILE A 180 -4.23 -14.37 4.19
C ILE A 180 -4.05 -14.97 5.59
N SER A 181 -4.19 -16.29 5.70
CA SER A 181 -4.01 -16.98 6.99
C SER A 181 -2.61 -16.76 7.55
N THR A 182 -1.57 -16.92 6.73
CA THR A 182 -0.18 -16.76 7.18
C THR A 182 0.10 -15.35 7.66
N VAL A 183 -0.22 -14.31 6.87
CA VAL A 183 0.07 -12.92 7.24
C VAL A 183 -0.73 -12.50 8.48
N VAL A 184 -2.03 -12.80 8.51
CA VAL A 184 -2.88 -12.39 9.63
C VAL A 184 -2.47 -13.09 10.92
N SER A 185 -2.18 -14.40 10.88
CA SER A 185 -1.70 -15.13 12.06
C SER A 185 -0.36 -14.59 12.56
N ALA A 186 0.58 -14.28 11.66
CA ALA A 186 1.87 -13.71 12.00
C ALA A 186 1.73 -12.35 12.72
N PHE A 187 0.98 -11.41 12.13
CA PHE A 187 0.75 -10.11 12.76
C PHE A 187 -0.07 -10.21 14.05
N ARG A 188 -1.03 -11.14 14.15
CA ARG A 188 -1.77 -11.36 15.40
C ARG A 188 -0.85 -11.82 16.52
N HIS A 189 0.05 -12.76 16.23
CA HIS A 189 1.02 -13.24 17.21
C HIS A 189 1.95 -12.12 17.69
N ALA A 190 2.48 -11.31 16.77
CA ALA A 190 3.32 -10.16 17.12
C ALA A 190 2.60 -9.15 18.02
N ILE A 191 1.31 -8.88 17.78
CA ILE A 191 0.54 -7.98 18.66
C ILE A 191 0.30 -8.63 20.03
N ASP A 192 0.00 -9.93 20.09
CA ASP A 192 -0.17 -10.65 21.36
C ASP A 192 1.10 -10.64 22.21
N GLU A 193 2.28 -10.77 21.59
CA GLU A 193 3.58 -10.62 22.24
C GLU A 193 3.77 -9.21 22.81
N LEU A 194 3.48 -8.17 22.02
CA LEU A 194 3.54 -6.77 22.45
C LEU A 194 2.60 -6.49 23.63
N ASP A 195 1.36 -6.95 23.55
CA ASP A 195 0.36 -6.80 24.62
C ASP A 195 0.80 -7.51 25.92
N ALA A 196 1.58 -8.60 25.79
CA ALA A 196 2.20 -9.31 26.91
C ALA A 196 3.52 -8.68 27.41
N GLY A 197 3.98 -7.58 26.80
CA GLY A 197 5.25 -6.93 27.13
C GLY A 197 6.49 -7.71 26.69
N GLN A 198 6.34 -8.61 25.71
CA GLN A 198 7.41 -9.42 25.13
C GLN A 198 8.02 -8.73 23.90
N GLU A 199 9.24 -9.13 23.54
CA GLU A 199 9.80 -8.73 22.25
C GLU A 199 9.08 -9.45 21.11
N VAL A 200 8.83 -8.72 20.01
CA VAL A 200 8.18 -9.29 18.83
C VAL A 200 9.13 -10.27 18.16
N THR A 201 8.70 -11.52 18.03
CA THR A 201 9.43 -12.52 17.26
C THR A 201 9.46 -12.12 15.78
N GLU A 202 10.60 -12.32 15.12
CA GLU A 202 10.76 -12.01 13.70
C GLU A 202 9.70 -12.73 12.84
N LEU A 203 8.92 -11.95 12.10
CA LEU A 203 7.88 -12.48 11.23
C LEU A 203 8.49 -12.95 9.91
N ASN A 204 8.70 -14.26 9.76
CA ASN A 204 9.19 -14.83 8.49
C ASN A 204 8.07 -14.87 7.43
N LEU A 205 7.92 -13.76 6.70
CA LEU A 205 6.95 -13.59 5.62
C LEU A 205 7.59 -13.53 4.24
N ALA A 206 8.91 -13.75 4.11
CA ALA A 206 9.66 -13.57 2.87
C ALA A 206 9.11 -14.40 1.70
N SER A 207 8.62 -15.61 1.98
CA SER A 207 8.11 -16.56 0.97
C SER A 207 6.82 -16.12 0.26
N ILE A 208 6.13 -15.12 0.80
CA ILE A 208 4.83 -14.65 0.28
C ILE A 208 4.87 -13.20 -0.21
N MET A 209 6.04 -12.56 -0.24
CA MET A 209 6.23 -11.19 -0.69
C MET A 209 6.34 -11.12 -2.23
N GLU A 210 5.83 -10.02 -2.79
CA GLU A 210 6.04 -9.71 -4.21
C GLU A 210 7.55 -9.53 -4.46
N GLY A 211 8.07 -10.22 -5.49
CA GLY A 211 9.50 -10.17 -5.84
C GLY A 211 10.45 -10.80 -4.81
N GLN A 212 9.95 -11.42 -3.72
CA GLN A 212 10.76 -11.91 -2.59
C GLN A 212 11.68 -10.84 -1.97
N GLN A 213 11.34 -9.56 -2.15
CA GLN A 213 12.10 -8.43 -1.64
C GLN A 213 11.21 -7.54 -0.75
N GLN A 214 11.81 -7.01 0.32
CA GLN A 214 11.12 -6.19 1.31
C GLN A 214 11.63 -4.76 1.34
N THR A 215 10.74 -3.82 1.64
CA THR A 215 11.11 -2.44 1.93
C THR A 215 10.28 -1.89 3.09
N VAL A 216 10.91 -1.01 3.88
CA VAL A 216 10.26 -0.15 4.88
C VAL A 216 10.05 1.28 4.35
N GLY A 217 10.43 1.54 3.08
CA GLY A 217 10.66 2.88 2.50
C GLY A 217 9.51 3.88 2.58
N ALA A 218 8.28 3.43 2.83
CA ALA A 218 7.14 4.31 3.12
C ALA A 218 7.29 5.07 4.46
N TYR A 219 7.86 4.41 5.48
CA TYR A 219 7.98 4.94 6.84
C TYR A 219 9.38 5.50 7.14
N ASN A 220 10.39 5.12 6.37
CA ASN A 220 11.76 5.61 6.49
C ASN A 220 12.15 6.40 5.23
N LYS A 221 12.06 7.74 5.32
CA LYS A 221 12.34 8.66 4.20
C LYS A 221 13.85 8.85 4.03
N ALA A 222 14.53 7.86 3.44
CA ALA A 222 15.96 7.96 3.13
C ALA A 222 16.31 8.93 1.98
N TRP A 223 15.30 9.51 1.31
CA TRP A 223 15.42 10.34 0.11
C TRP A 223 15.31 11.86 0.37
N ARG A 224 15.52 12.30 1.62
CA ARG A 224 15.56 13.73 2.00
C ARG A 224 16.92 14.13 2.54
#